data_AF-A0A918D868-F1
#
_entry.id   AF-A0A918D868-F1
#
_cell.length_a   1.000
_cell.length_b   1.000
_cell.length_c   1.000
_cell.angle_alpha   90.00
_cell.angle_beta   90.00
_cell.angle_gamma   90.00
#
_symmetry.space_group_name_H-M   'P 1'
#
loop_
_entity.id
_entity.type
_entity.pdbx_description
1 polymer ?
#
loop_
_entity_poly.entity_id
_entity_poly.type
_entity_poly.pdbx_seq_one_letter_code
_entity_poly.pdbx_strand_id
1 'polypeptide(L)'
;MGDVGVRRVSVDRLVEQSSGRELVAIPLALIVVITVVDIHSPTDIHLGPLLVIAPALTASFAGPRLTAAVGALAVAAQVFIAVFHGGLTTANHIAQIIALCVLSSLVVFVCHVQERRARELSRARSVAETAQRVLLRPPPRRIGPLRVAWLYLAAEDETQIGGDLFAVARAQDASTRVIIGDVRGKGLASIGEASVVLGAFREGAPRYATLPELVAALEVSVGRDLDDVADTRDDPGEHFITALVLDIPDDDTQIELINCGHPPPLLLRDQKVTVLQARHPVPPLGMCSLPASSHRPDSFGFEVGDVLLLYTDGVIEARSPAGAFYPLAERVAAFPTSSPDTLLHHIHDDLLAHVGDRPADDAALLIIELTASHHLHRPHFTRTVDGHHRLPKSPSQPTDH
;
A
#
# COMPACT_ATOMS: atom_id res chain seq x y z
N MET A 1 0.07 23.33 -17.91
CA MET A 1 -0.47 23.94 -16.68
C MET A 1 -1.88 23.42 -16.52
N GLY A 2 -2.10 22.49 -15.61
CA GLY A 2 -3.32 21.71 -15.49
C GLY A 2 -3.10 20.68 -14.39
N ASP A 3 -3.10 21.19 -13.17
CA ASP A 3 -3.03 20.45 -11.91
C ASP A 3 -4.33 19.63 -11.79
N VAL A 4 -4.28 18.34 -12.13
CA VAL A 4 -5.41 17.43 -11.94
C VAL A 4 -5.26 16.83 -10.55
N GLY A 5 -5.68 17.63 -9.58
CA GLY A 5 -5.85 17.21 -8.20
C GLY A 5 -6.72 15.96 -8.13
N VAL A 6 -6.20 14.96 -7.43
CA VAL A 6 -6.93 13.78 -6.96
C VAL A 6 -8.16 14.27 -6.20
N ARG A 7 -9.30 14.28 -6.87
CA ARG A 7 -10.60 14.56 -6.25
C ARG A 7 -10.96 13.34 -5.42
N ARG A 8 -10.65 13.39 -4.12
CA ARG A 8 -11.32 12.57 -3.11
C ARG A 8 -12.83 12.81 -3.23
N VAL A 9 -13.54 11.89 -3.85
CA VAL A 9 -14.96 11.71 -3.61
C VAL A 9 -15.04 10.58 -2.59
N SER A 10 -15.05 10.96 -1.31
CA SER A 10 -15.33 10.05 -0.20
C SER A 10 -16.71 9.44 -0.41
N VAL A 11 -16.74 8.16 -0.78
CA VAL A 11 -17.95 7.34 -0.87
C VAL A 11 -18.49 6.99 0.53
N ASP A 12 -17.71 7.22 1.60
CA ASP A 12 -18.17 7.17 2.99
C ASP A 12 -19.37 8.09 3.28
N ARG A 13 -19.63 9.12 2.48
CA ARG A 13 -20.68 10.11 2.79
C ARG A 13 -22.11 9.66 2.60
N LEU A 14 -22.39 8.48 2.02
CA LEU A 14 -23.78 8.05 1.79
C LEU A 14 -24.23 6.83 2.60
N VAL A 15 -23.33 6.17 3.32
CA VAL A 15 -23.69 5.15 4.34
C VAL A 15 -23.45 5.66 5.77
N GLU A 16 -22.61 6.68 5.95
CA GLU A 16 -22.25 7.24 7.26
C GLU A 16 -23.12 8.44 7.69
N GLN A 17 -24.08 8.87 6.86
CA GLN A 17 -24.94 10.04 7.16
C GLN A 17 -26.28 9.73 7.82
N SER A 18 -26.66 8.47 7.96
CA SER A 18 -27.72 8.06 8.89
C SER A 18 -27.11 7.40 10.13
N SER A 19 -27.64 7.76 11.29
CA SER A 19 -27.60 6.97 12.54
C SER A 19 -26.57 7.31 13.62
N GLY A 20 -25.68 8.30 13.46
CA GLY A 20 -24.92 8.80 14.62
C GLY A 20 -25.82 9.36 15.74
N ARG A 21 -26.96 9.95 15.38
CA ARG A 21 -27.98 10.44 16.34
C ARG A 21 -28.93 9.33 16.80
N GLU A 22 -29.19 8.33 15.96
CA GLU A 22 -30.10 7.22 16.27
C GLU A 22 -29.44 6.22 17.23
N LEU A 23 -28.14 5.97 17.08
CA LEU A 23 -27.36 5.11 17.97
C LEU A 23 -27.30 5.68 19.40
N VAL A 24 -27.20 7.01 19.53
CA VAL A 24 -27.17 7.69 20.85
C VAL A 24 -28.55 7.71 21.52
N ALA A 25 -29.64 7.59 20.76
CA ALA A 25 -30.98 7.53 21.33
C ALA A 25 -31.19 6.27 22.19
N ILE A 26 -30.52 5.16 21.87
CA ILE A 26 -30.68 3.88 22.57
C ILE A 26 -30.18 3.95 24.03
N PRO A 27 -28.93 4.37 24.32
CA PRO A 27 -28.48 4.56 25.71
C PRO A 27 -29.33 5.57 26.49
N LEU A 28 -29.78 6.65 25.85
CA LEU A 28 -30.62 7.66 26.50
C LEU A 28 -32.00 7.10 26.87
N ALA A 29 -32.63 6.37 25.94
CA ALA A 29 -33.89 5.68 26.20
C ALA A 29 -33.73 4.64 27.32
N LEU A 30 -32.61 3.92 27.35
CA LEU A 30 -32.32 2.96 28.42
C LEU A 30 -32.23 3.64 29.80
N ILE A 31 -31.55 4.78 29.91
CA ILE A 31 -31.51 5.56 31.17
C ILE A 31 -32.91 5.96 31.61
N VAL A 32 -33.73 6.48 30.68
CA VAL A 32 -35.11 6.89 30.96
C VAL A 32 -35.96 5.70 31.41
N VAL A 33 -35.92 4.58 30.69
CA VAL A 33 -36.68 3.37 31.02
C VAL A 33 -36.28 2.82 32.39
N ILE A 34 -34.97 2.67 32.65
CA ILE A 34 -34.50 2.16 33.95
C ILE A 34 -34.95 3.08 35.08
N THR A 35 -34.86 4.40 34.87
CA THR A 35 -35.29 5.39 35.88
C THR A 35 -36.79 5.34 36.14
N VAL A 36 -37.62 5.26 35.09
CA VAL A 36 -39.08 5.16 35.23
C VAL A 36 -39.49 3.86 35.91
N VAL A 37 -38.90 2.73 35.52
CA VAL A 37 -39.22 1.42 36.12
C VAL A 37 -38.78 1.38 37.58
N ASP A 38 -37.61 1.91 37.93
CA ASP A 38 -37.13 1.96 39.31
C ASP A 38 -38.06 2.79 40.21
N ILE A 39 -38.49 3.97 39.75
CA ILE A 39 -39.44 4.84 40.49
C ILE A 39 -40.79 4.18 40.79
N HIS A 40 -41.25 3.26 39.93
CA HIS A 40 -42.50 2.52 40.13
C HIS A 40 -42.30 1.18 40.84
N SER A 41 -41.06 0.79 41.11
CA SER A 41 -40.75 -0.46 41.79
C SER A 41 -40.88 -0.30 43.30
N PRO A 42 -41.27 -1.37 44.02
CA PRO A 42 -41.22 -1.40 45.48
C PRO A 42 -39.83 -1.04 46.04
N THR A 43 -39.78 -0.42 47.21
CA THR A 43 -38.54 0.11 47.84
C THR A 43 -37.46 -0.95 48.13
N ASP A 44 -37.81 -2.23 48.06
CA ASP A 44 -36.93 -3.39 48.23
C ASP A 44 -36.25 -3.85 46.92
N ILE A 45 -36.67 -3.34 45.77
CA ILE A 45 -36.09 -3.63 44.45
C ILE A 45 -35.33 -2.40 43.95
N HIS A 46 -34.02 -2.54 43.74
CA HIS A 46 -33.16 -1.46 43.24
C HIS A 46 -32.58 -1.83 41.88
N LEU A 47 -33.00 -1.12 40.83
CA LEU A 47 -32.55 -1.28 39.45
C LEU A 47 -31.47 -0.27 39.06
N GLY A 48 -31.23 0.74 39.91
CA GLY A 48 -30.16 1.72 39.78
C GLY A 48 -28.79 1.22 39.28
N PRO A 49 -28.25 0.09 39.76
CA PRO A 49 -27.01 -0.49 39.24
C PRO A 49 -27.02 -0.81 37.73
N LEU A 50 -28.19 -1.05 37.13
CA LEU A 50 -28.32 -1.33 35.68
C LEU A 50 -28.04 -0.09 34.81
N LEU A 51 -28.06 1.12 35.37
CA LEU A 51 -27.76 2.36 34.63
C LEU A 51 -26.37 2.35 34.00
N VAL A 52 -25.44 1.51 34.48
CA VAL A 52 -24.11 1.37 33.90
C VAL A 52 -24.10 0.78 32.48
N ILE A 53 -25.17 0.11 32.07
CA ILE A 53 -25.30 -0.43 30.71
C ILE A 53 -25.28 0.70 29.69
N ALA A 54 -25.81 1.89 30.02
CA ALA A 54 -25.86 3.02 29.09
C ALA A 54 -24.46 3.56 28.70
N PRO A 55 -23.54 3.90 29.62
CA PRO A 55 -22.18 4.27 29.24
C PRO A 55 -21.41 3.10 28.62
N ALA A 56 -21.61 1.86 29.08
CA ALA A 56 -20.96 0.69 28.47
C ALA A 56 -21.36 0.50 27.00
N LEU A 57 -22.65 0.63 26.69
CA LEU A 57 -23.18 0.57 25.34
C LEU A 57 -22.70 1.75 24.50
N THR A 58 -22.65 2.95 25.08
CA THR A 58 -22.13 4.15 24.38
C THR A 58 -20.65 3.98 23.99
N ALA A 59 -19.85 3.34 24.84
CA ALA A 59 -18.43 3.10 24.60
C ALA A 59 -18.16 2.17 23.41
N SER A 60 -19.12 1.35 22.96
CA SER A 60 -18.92 0.43 21.84
C SER A 60 -19.01 1.09 20.47
N PHE A 61 -19.64 2.28 20.37
CA PHE A 61 -19.83 2.97 19.10
C PHE A 61 -19.48 4.46 19.13
N ALA A 62 -19.14 5.02 20.30
CA ALA A 62 -18.81 6.44 20.46
C ALA A 62 -17.52 6.68 21.24
N GLY A 63 -16.95 7.87 21.04
CA GLY A 63 -15.71 8.28 21.70
C GLY A 63 -15.89 8.60 23.20
N PRO A 64 -14.77 8.73 23.94
CA PRO A 64 -14.75 8.84 25.39
C PRO A 64 -15.48 10.09 25.93
N ARG A 65 -15.56 11.16 25.14
CA ARG A 65 -16.31 12.38 25.52
C ARG A 65 -17.80 12.12 25.64
N LEU A 66 -18.38 11.38 24.68
CA LEU A 66 -19.80 11.07 24.69
C LEU A 66 -20.12 10.01 25.74
N THR A 67 -19.28 8.98 25.86
CA THR A 67 -19.33 7.98 26.93
C THR A 67 -19.30 8.62 28.32
N ALA A 68 -18.45 9.64 28.52
CA ALA A 68 -18.39 10.40 29.77
C ALA A 68 -19.68 11.20 30.02
N ALA A 69 -20.26 11.82 28.97
CA ALA A 69 -21.52 12.54 29.09
C ALA A 69 -22.68 11.61 29.45
N VAL A 70 -22.78 10.43 28.82
CA VAL A 70 -23.80 9.42 29.13
C VAL A 70 -23.58 8.82 30.53
N GLY A 71 -22.33 8.58 30.93
CA GLY A 71 -21.99 8.15 32.29
C GLY A 71 -22.39 9.17 33.35
N ALA A 72 -22.14 10.46 33.10
CA ALA A 72 -22.57 11.54 33.98
C ALA A 72 -24.11 11.62 34.09
N LEU A 73 -24.82 11.41 32.98
CA LEU A 73 -26.28 11.35 32.96
C LEU A 73 -26.83 10.15 33.74
N ALA A 74 -26.20 8.98 33.60
CA ALA A 74 -26.54 7.79 34.37
C ALA A 74 -26.35 8.01 35.88
N VAL A 75 -25.25 8.65 36.29
CA VAL A 75 -25.02 9.03 37.70
C VAL A 75 -26.08 10.04 38.17
N ALA A 76 -26.42 11.04 37.36
CA ALA A 76 -27.46 12.02 37.70
C ALA A 76 -28.84 11.36 37.87
N ALA A 77 -29.18 10.40 37.01
CA ALA A 77 -30.40 9.60 37.14
C ALA A 77 -30.40 8.77 38.43
N GLN A 78 -29.28 8.16 38.79
CA GLN A 78 -29.14 7.41 40.05
C GLN A 78 -29.32 8.29 41.29
N VAL A 79 -28.77 9.50 41.27
CA VAL A 79 -28.96 10.49 42.34
C VAL A 79 -30.43 10.89 42.44
N PHE A 80 -31.12 11.08 41.32
CA PHE A 80 -32.54 11.39 41.28
C PHE A 80 -33.41 10.27 41.90
N ILE A 81 -33.15 9.01 41.52
CA ILE A 81 -33.81 7.83 42.09
C ILE A 81 -33.63 7.77 43.62
N ALA A 82 -32.40 8.02 44.10
CA ALA A 82 -32.09 7.98 45.53
C ALA A 82 -32.79 9.11 46.32
N VAL A 83 -32.95 10.30 45.73
CA VAL A 83 -33.71 11.39 46.36
C VAL A 83 -35.21 11.05 46.44
N PHE A 84 -35.76 10.40 45.41
CA PHE A 84 -37.17 10.02 45.36
C PHE A 84 -37.56 8.96 46.40
N HIS A 85 -36.69 7.96 46.63
CA HIS A 85 -36.94 6.84 47.56
C HIS A 85 -36.64 7.14 49.04
N GLY A 86 -36.42 8.40 49.43
CA GLY A 86 -36.30 8.78 50.84
C GLY A 86 -34.90 9.23 51.30
N GLY A 87 -33.98 9.52 50.37
CA GLY A 87 -32.81 10.36 50.63
C GLY A 87 -31.44 9.70 50.42
N LEU A 88 -30.44 10.54 50.16
CA LEU A 88 -29.06 10.16 49.80
C LEU A 88 -28.25 9.54 50.96
N THR A 89 -28.82 9.41 52.15
CA THR A 89 -28.09 9.05 53.38
C THR A 89 -28.13 7.56 53.71
N THR A 90 -28.86 6.74 52.95
CA THR A 90 -28.83 5.29 53.15
C THR A 90 -27.53 4.70 52.59
N ALA A 91 -26.92 3.77 53.32
CA ALA A 91 -25.67 3.12 52.91
C ALA A 91 -25.79 2.45 51.53
N ASN A 92 -26.98 1.95 51.18
CA ASN A 92 -27.24 1.32 49.89
C ASN A 92 -27.19 2.32 48.72
N HIS A 93 -27.86 3.48 48.82
CA HIS A 93 -27.79 4.49 47.75
C HIS A 93 -26.38 5.07 47.59
N ILE A 94 -25.67 5.30 48.71
CA ILE A 94 -24.28 5.73 48.69
C ILE A 94 -23.41 4.70 47.97
N ALA A 95 -23.53 3.42 48.31
CA ALA A 95 -22.77 2.34 47.67
C ALA A 95 -23.07 2.24 46.17
N GLN A 96 -24.33 2.36 45.75
CA GLN A 96 -24.72 2.30 44.35
C GLN A 96 -24.21 3.50 43.53
N ILE A 97 -24.29 4.73 44.07
CA ILE A 97 -23.75 5.92 43.41
C ILE A 97 -22.24 5.80 43.26
N ILE A 98 -21.53 5.40 44.32
CA ILE A 98 -20.07 5.19 44.27
C ILE A 98 -19.72 4.12 43.24
N ALA A 99 -20.40 2.97 43.26
CA ALA A 99 -20.17 1.89 42.30
C ALA A 99 -20.40 2.35 40.85
N LEU A 100 -21.48 3.10 40.59
CA LEU A 100 -21.79 3.61 39.25
C LEU A 100 -20.77 4.67 38.79
N CYS A 101 -20.32 5.55 39.68
CA CYS A 101 -19.25 6.50 39.40
C CYS A 101 -17.94 5.79 39.04
N VAL A 102 -17.53 4.79 39.84
CA VAL A 102 -16.32 4.01 39.60
C VAL A 102 -16.41 3.25 38.27
N LEU A 103 -17.52 2.55 38.03
CA LEU A 103 -17.68 1.74 36.82
C LEU A 103 -17.80 2.62 35.57
N SER A 104 -18.52 3.74 35.63
CA SER A 104 -18.58 4.72 34.52
C SER A 104 -17.20 5.32 34.23
N SER A 105 -16.43 5.65 35.27
CA SER A 105 -15.06 6.16 35.11
C SER A 105 -14.14 5.11 34.48
N LEU A 106 -14.27 3.85 34.87
CA LEU A 106 -13.52 2.73 34.28
C LEU A 106 -13.88 2.54 32.80
N VAL A 107 -15.16 2.58 32.44
CA VAL A 107 -15.63 2.48 31.04
C VAL A 107 -15.06 3.63 30.20
N VAL A 108 -15.10 4.87 30.70
CA VAL A 108 -14.52 6.03 30.01
C VAL A 108 -13.00 5.87 29.86
N PHE A 109 -12.31 5.38 30.91
CA PHE A 109 -10.87 5.15 30.86
C PHE A 109 -10.50 4.09 29.81
N VAL A 110 -11.19 2.95 29.80
CA VAL A 110 -10.97 1.88 28.80
C VAL A 110 -11.24 2.41 27.39
N CYS A 111 -12.34 3.13 27.18
CA CYS A 111 -12.67 3.77 25.90
C CYS A 111 -11.57 4.76 25.48
N HIS A 112 -11.05 5.57 26.41
CA HIS A 112 -9.96 6.50 26.14
C HIS A 112 -8.65 5.79 25.75
N VAL A 113 -8.30 4.70 26.44
CA VAL A 113 -7.11 3.90 26.13
C VAL A 113 -7.24 3.22 24.77
N GLN A 114 -8.40 2.62 24.47
CA GLN A 114 -8.66 2.00 23.17
C GLN A 114 -8.58 3.04 22.04
N GLU A 115 -9.20 4.20 22.21
CA GLU A 115 -9.16 5.27 21.20
C GLU A 115 -7.74 5.83 21.01
N ARG A 116 -6.95 5.96 22.08
CA ARG A 116 -5.54 6.34 21.95
C ARG A 116 -4.75 5.31 21.16
N ARG A 117 -4.87 4.02 21.50
CA ARG A 117 -4.19 2.93 20.78
C ARG A 117 -4.58 2.90 19.31
N ALA A 118 -5.87 3.05 19.01
CA ALA A 118 -6.37 3.13 17.64
C ALA A 118 -5.73 4.31 16.89
N ARG A 119 -5.70 5.51 17.48
CA ARG A 119 -5.08 6.69 16.85
C ARG A 119 -3.57 6.56 16.66
N GLU A 120 -2.86 5.95 17.61
CA GLU A 120 -1.42 5.69 17.50
C GLU A 120 -1.14 4.71 16.35
N LEU A 121 -1.93 3.64 16.25
CA LEU A 121 -1.84 2.67 15.15
C LEU A 121 -2.12 3.35 13.80
N SER A 122 -3.21 4.12 13.68
CA SER A 122 -3.54 4.84 12.44
C SER A 122 -2.44 5.84 12.03
N ARG A 123 -1.79 6.50 12.99
CA ARG A 123 -0.67 7.42 12.71
C ARG A 123 0.57 6.66 12.23
N ALA A 124 0.95 5.59 12.93
CA ALA A 124 2.08 4.75 12.51
C ALA A 124 1.85 4.20 11.09
N ARG A 125 0.64 3.73 10.78
CA ARG A 125 0.23 3.29 9.44
C ARG A 125 0.35 4.39 8.40
N SER A 126 -0.20 5.57 8.66
CA SER A 126 -0.13 6.69 7.71
C SER A 126 1.32 7.09 7.40
N VAL A 127 2.21 7.02 8.39
CA VAL A 127 3.65 7.22 8.18
C VAL A 127 4.24 6.10 7.35
N ALA A 128 3.89 4.84 7.63
CA ALA A 128 4.36 3.67 6.89
C ALA A 128 3.93 3.70 5.41
N GLU A 129 2.65 3.96 5.11
CA GLU A 129 2.15 4.12 3.74
C GLU A 129 2.86 5.26 3.00
N THR A 130 3.15 6.36 3.70
CA THR A 130 3.89 7.49 3.11
C THR A 130 5.32 7.09 2.82
N ALA A 131 5.99 6.39 3.74
CA ALA A 131 7.34 5.87 3.54
C ALA A 131 7.38 4.89 2.35
N GLN A 132 6.42 3.96 2.26
CA GLN A 132 6.32 3.01 1.16
C GLN A 132 6.13 3.71 -0.20
N ARG A 133 5.24 4.72 -0.28
CA ARG A 133 5.09 5.52 -1.50
C ARG A 133 6.38 6.25 -1.90
N VAL A 134 7.15 6.73 -0.92
CA VAL A 134 8.45 7.36 -1.18
C VAL A 134 9.48 6.32 -1.65
N LEU A 135 9.44 5.10 -1.10
CA LEU A 135 10.34 4.00 -1.47
C LEU A 135 10.08 3.49 -2.89
N LEU A 136 8.82 3.36 -3.30
CA LEU A 136 8.46 2.92 -4.66
C LEU A 136 8.97 3.88 -5.75
N ARG A 137 9.09 5.18 -5.45
CA ARG A 137 9.49 6.25 -6.38
C ARG A 137 8.76 6.12 -7.74
N PRO A 138 7.64 6.83 -7.94
CA PRO A 138 6.86 6.79 -9.18
C PRO A 138 7.70 6.66 -10.46
N PRO A 139 7.60 5.55 -11.20
CA PRO A 139 8.23 5.43 -12.50
C PRO A 139 7.83 6.60 -13.41
N PRO A 140 8.75 7.14 -14.21
CA PRO A 140 8.41 8.16 -15.19
C PRO A 140 7.45 7.58 -16.24
N ARG A 141 6.50 8.39 -16.73
CA ARG A 141 5.54 7.97 -17.77
C ARG A 141 6.19 7.51 -19.08
N ARG A 142 7.45 7.91 -19.30
CA ARG A 142 8.28 7.48 -20.43
C ARG A 142 9.71 7.24 -19.98
N ILE A 143 10.31 6.17 -20.48
CA ILE A 143 11.71 5.81 -20.26
C ILE A 143 12.25 5.08 -21.49
N GLY A 144 13.31 5.61 -22.11
CA GLY A 144 13.74 5.11 -23.43
C GLY A 144 12.57 5.16 -24.44
N PRO A 145 12.35 4.09 -25.24
CA PRO A 145 11.21 3.96 -26.15
C PRO A 145 9.93 3.47 -25.47
N LEU A 146 9.91 3.33 -24.14
CA LEU A 146 8.79 2.74 -23.40
C LEU A 146 7.85 3.81 -22.86
N ARG A 147 6.55 3.53 -22.92
CA ARG A 147 5.52 4.20 -22.10
C ARG A 147 5.17 3.33 -20.92
N VAL A 148 5.10 3.95 -19.74
CA VAL A 148 4.90 3.23 -18.48
C VAL A 148 3.72 3.83 -17.73
N ALA A 149 2.80 2.99 -17.30
CA ALA A 149 1.75 3.31 -16.34
C ALA A 149 1.82 2.32 -15.18
N TRP A 150 1.44 2.74 -13.99
CA TRP A 150 1.52 1.91 -12.79
C TRP A 150 0.42 2.26 -11.82
N LEU A 151 0.00 1.27 -11.03
CA LEU A 151 -0.98 1.41 -9.96
C LEU A 151 -0.46 0.67 -8.72
N TYR A 152 -0.70 1.26 -7.55
CA TYR A 152 -0.54 0.60 -6.27
C TYR A 152 -1.82 0.82 -5.47
N LEU A 153 -2.47 -0.26 -5.05
CA LEU A 153 -3.66 -0.26 -4.20
C LEU A 153 -3.27 -0.83 -2.85
N ALA A 154 -3.51 -0.03 -1.80
CA ALA A 154 -3.27 -0.48 -0.43
C ALA A 154 -4.42 -1.37 0.05
N ALA A 155 -4.09 -2.44 0.79
CA ALA A 155 -5.08 -3.34 1.38
C ALA A 155 -6.08 -2.61 2.31
N GLU A 156 -7.32 -3.12 2.38
CA GLU A 156 -8.36 -2.57 3.26
C GLU A 156 -8.03 -2.77 4.74
N ASP A 157 -7.56 -3.96 5.08
CA ASP A 157 -7.32 -4.39 6.46
C ASP A 157 -6.30 -3.48 7.14
N GLU A 158 -6.75 -2.83 8.23
CA GLU A 158 -5.96 -1.82 8.94
C GLU A 158 -4.70 -2.35 9.60
N THR A 159 -4.53 -3.67 9.63
CA THR A 159 -3.37 -4.37 10.16
C THR A 159 -2.30 -4.66 9.12
N GLN A 160 -2.57 -4.48 7.83
CA GLN A 160 -1.69 -4.89 6.73
C GLN A 160 -1.01 -3.67 6.09
N ILE A 161 0.32 -3.73 6.02
CA ILE A 161 1.16 -2.79 5.27
C ILE A 161 1.91 -3.62 4.24
N GLY A 162 1.83 -3.21 2.98
CA GLY A 162 2.20 -4.04 1.84
C GLY A 162 3.67 -4.35 1.68
N GLY A 163 3.91 -5.57 1.22
CA GLY A 163 5.19 -6.06 0.73
C GLY A 163 5.43 -5.76 -0.76
N ASP A 164 4.37 -5.42 -1.49
CA ASP A 164 4.40 -5.11 -2.92
C ASP A 164 5.43 -4.03 -3.29
N LEU A 165 6.32 -4.38 -4.22
CA LEU A 165 7.40 -3.54 -4.71
C LEU A 165 7.48 -3.53 -6.23
N PHE A 166 7.87 -2.39 -6.78
CA PHE A 166 8.30 -2.30 -8.18
C PHE A 166 9.24 -1.11 -8.39
N ALA A 167 10.10 -1.23 -9.40
CA ALA A 167 10.93 -0.13 -9.87
C ALA A 167 11.30 -0.31 -11.35
N VAL A 168 11.62 0.83 -11.97
CA VAL A 168 12.09 0.89 -13.35
C VAL A 168 13.35 1.76 -13.39
N ALA A 169 14.41 1.27 -14.03
CA ALA A 169 15.70 1.96 -14.09
C ALA A 169 16.37 1.76 -15.46
N ARG A 170 17.22 2.72 -15.85
CA ARG A 170 18.05 2.61 -17.05
C ARG A 170 19.31 1.80 -16.75
N ALA A 171 19.63 0.86 -17.64
CA ALA A 171 20.93 0.22 -17.69
C ALA A 171 21.91 1.07 -18.55
N GLN A 172 23.21 0.73 -18.50
CA GLN A 172 24.25 1.45 -19.24
C GLN A 172 24.25 1.15 -20.74
N ASP A 173 23.80 -0.03 -21.13
CA ASP A 173 23.78 -0.61 -22.48
C ASP A 173 22.54 -0.24 -23.30
N ALA A 174 21.92 0.89 -22.97
CA ALA A 174 20.68 1.34 -23.57
C ALA A 174 19.50 0.36 -23.43
N SER A 175 19.41 -0.37 -22.31
CA SER A 175 18.20 -1.11 -21.92
C SER A 175 17.46 -0.46 -20.75
N THR A 176 16.19 -0.81 -20.60
CA THR A 176 15.38 -0.52 -19.42
C THR A 176 15.22 -1.78 -18.60
N ARG A 177 15.61 -1.73 -17.32
CA ARG A 177 15.38 -2.80 -16.37
C ARG A 177 14.16 -2.52 -15.52
N VAL A 178 13.42 -3.59 -15.24
CA VAL A 178 12.19 -3.54 -14.46
C VAL A 178 12.27 -4.61 -13.38
N ILE A 179 11.81 -4.27 -12.19
CA ILE A 179 11.52 -5.23 -11.13
C ILE A 179 10.09 -5.02 -10.64
N ILE A 180 9.38 -6.11 -10.42
CA ILE A 180 8.15 -6.16 -9.62
C ILE A 180 8.27 -7.35 -8.68
N GLY A 181 7.66 -7.26 -7.50
CA GLY A 181 7.75 -8.33 -6.52
C GLY A 181 6.80 -8.12 -5.37
N ASP A 182 6.69 -9.14 -4.54
CA ASP A 182 6.00 -9.08 -3.26
C ASP A 182 6.88 -9.72 -2.17
N VAL A 183 6.94 -9.05 -1.03
CA VAL A 183 7.66 -9.47 0.16
C VAL A 183 6.74 -10.31 1.01
N ARG A 184 7.11 -11.58 1.21
CA ARG A 184 6.36 -12.50 2.05
C ARG A 184 6.59 -12.15 3.52
N GLY A 185 5.67 -11.38 4.07
CA GLY A 185 5.70 -10.90 5.46
C GLY A 185 4.64 -9.83 5.67
N LYS A 186 4.37 -9.44 6.92
CA LYS A 186 3.37 -8.39 7.22
C LYS A 186 3.96 -7.28 8.07
N GLY A 187 3.49 -6.06 7.84
CA GLY A 187 3.75 -4.91 8.68
C GLY A 187 5.03 -4.16 8.31
N LEU A 188 5.68 -3.52 9.29
CA LEU A 188 6.79 -2.60 9.02
C LEU A 188 8.06 -3.29 8.51
N ALA A 189 8.23 -4.59 8.78
CA ALA A 189 9.41 -5.35 8.38
C ALA A 189 9.49 -5.54 6.86
N SER A 190 8.35 -5.82 6.21
CA SER A 190 8.28 -5.98 4.75
C SER A 190 8.67 -4.72 4.00
N ILE A 191 8.41 -3.53 4.58
CA ILE A 191 8.86 -2.25 4.02
C ILE A 191 10.40 -2.15 4.03
N GLY A 192 11.06 -2.63 5.09
CA GLY A 192 12.51 -2.66 5.20
C GLY A 192 13.13 -3.55 4.11
N GLU A 193 12.63 -4.78 4.01
CA GLU A 193 13.04 -5.77 3.01
C GLU A 193 12.82 -5.25 1.57
N ALA A 194 11.65 -4.66 1.29
CA ALA A 194 11.37 -4.01 0.02
C ALA A 194 12.33 -2.85 -0.27
N SER A 195 12.71 -2.07 0.76
CA SER A 195 13.68 -0.98 0.61
C SER A 195 15.06 -1.49 0.20
N VAL A 196 15.50 -2.61 0.77
CA VAL A 196 16.77 -3.24 0.47
C VAL A 196 16.79 -3.70 -0.99
N VAL A 197 15.77 -4.43 -1.44
CA VAL A 197 15.66 -4.88 -2.84
C VAL A 197 15.61 -3.71 -3.80
N LEU A 198 14.75 -2.72 -3.55
CA LEU A 198 14.61 -1.57 -4.43
C LEU A 198 15.88 -0.71 -4.46
N GLY A 199 16.59 -0.61 -3.34
CA GLY A 199 17.89 0.06 -3.25
C GLY A 199 18.96 -0.67 -4.08
N ALA A 200 19.11 -1.97 -3.85
CA ALA A 200 20.05 -2.82 -4.56
C ALA A 200 19.74 -2.88 -6.06
N PHE A 201 18.47 -2.92 -6.45
CA PHE A 201 18.04 -2.89 -7.85
C PHE A 201 18.42 -1.57 -8.51
N ARG A 202 18.17 -0.43 -7.87
CA ARG A 202 18.47 0.89 -8.44
C ARG A 202 19.97 1.13 -8.58
N GLU A 203 20.78 0.62 -7.64
CA GLU A 203 22.25 0.67 -7.76
C GLU A 203 22.75 -0.32 -8.82
N GLY A 204 22.20 -1.54 -8.82
CA GLY A 204 22.62 -2.64 -9.66
C GLY A 204 22.23 -2.49 -11.13
N ALA A 205 21.07 -1.90 -11.42
CA ALA A 205 20.53 -1.77 -12.78
C ALA A 205 21.51 -1.11 -13.75
N PRO A 206 22.17 0.03 -13.44
CA PRO A 206 23.21 0.58 -14.31
C PRO A 206 24.58 -0.08 -14.13
N ARG A 207 24.81 -0.88 -13.08
CA ARG A 207 26.15 -1.39 -12.72
C ARG A 207 26.47 -2.73 -13.34
N TYR A 208 25.52 -3.65 -13.35
CA TYR A 208 25.71 -5.02 -13.84
C TYR A 208 25.40 -5.08 -15.33
N ALA A 209 26.21 -5.80 -16.10
CA ALA A 209 26.05 -5.84 -17.55
C ALA A 209 24.89 -6.78 -17.95
N THR A 210 24.67 -7.85 -17.19
CA THR A 210 23.67 -8.87 -17.53
C THR A 210 22.58 -9.01 -16.47
N LEU A 211 21.40 -9.49 -16.87
CA LEU A 211 20.29 -9.75 -15.97
C LEU A 211 20.62 -10.79 -14.88
N PRO A 212 21.32 -11.91 -15.18
CA PRO A 212 21.78 -12.87 -14.16
C PRO A 212 22.70 -12.27 -13.09
N GLU A 213 23.62 -11.38 -13.47
CA GLU A 213 24.52 -10.69 -12.53
C GLU A 213 23.73 -9.77 -11.60
N LEU A 214 22.74 -9.05 -12.14
CA LEU A 214 21.86 -8.21 -11.34
C LEU A 214 21.08 -9.05 -10.33
N VAL A 215 20.41 -10.12 -10.76
CA VAL A 215 19.61 -10.97 -9.85
C VAL A 215 20.49 -11.60 -8.76
N ALA A 216 21.69 -12.08 -9.09
CA ALA A 216 22.62 -12.60 -8.09
C ALA A 216 23.05 -11.53 -7.08
N ALA A 217 23.20 -10.27 -7.50
CA ALA A 217 23.49 -9.17 -6.59
C ALA A 217 22.30 -8.83 -5.68
N LEU A 218 21.06 -8.92 -6.19
CA LEU A 218 19.85 -8.79 -5.40
C LEU A 218 19.76 -9.90 -4.35
N GLU A 219 19.99 -11.16 -4.74
CA GLU A 219 20.01 -12.32 -3.84
C GLU A 219 20.98 -12.10 -2.68
N VAL A 220 22.20 -11.65 -2.98
CA VAL A 220 23.22 -11.35 -1.96
C VAL A 220 22.79 -10.20 -1.05
N SER A 221 22.13 -9.17 -1.58
CA SER A 221 21.66 -8.04 -0.77
C SER A 221 20.53 -8.45 0.17
N VAL A 222 19.57 -9.24 -0.32
CA VAL A 222 18.45 -9.75 0.49
C VAL A 222 18.97 -10.72 1.53
N GLY A 223 19.78 -11.70 1.14
CA GLY A 223 20.34 -12.70 2.06
C GLY A 223 21.10 -12.08 3.23
N ARG A 224 21.91 -11.03 2.98
CA ARG A 224 22.60 -10.30 4.07
C ARG A 224 21.65 -9.60 5.03
N ASP A 225 20.62 -8.94 4.50
CA ASP A 225 19.63 -8.25 5.34
C ASP A 225 18.85 -9.24 6.20
N LEU A 226 18.47 -10.39 5.62
CA LEU A 226 17.79 -11.46 6.35
C LEU A 226 18.67 -12.09 7.43
N ASP A 227 19.95 -12.33 7.15
CA ASP A 227 20.92 -12.83 8.14
C ASP A 227 21.07 -11.83 9.31
N ASP A 228 21.22 -10.54 9.01
CA ASP A 228 21.36 -9.48 10.02
C ASP A 228 20.07 -9.31 10.88
N VAL A 229 18.89 -9.52 10.29
CA VAL A 229 17.60 -9.41 10.98
C VAL A 229 17.28 -10.67 11.81
N ALA A 230 17.63 -11.86 11.34
CA ALA A 230 17.42 -13.12 12.05
C ALA A 230 18.13 -13.17 13.40
N ASP A 231 19.30 -12.51 13.53
CA ASP A 231 20.03 -12.39 14.78
C ASP A 231 19.34 -11.47 15.82
N THR A 232 18.30 -10.72 15.43
CA THR A 232 17.69 -9.67 16.26
C THR A 232 16.20 -9.85 16.59
N ARG A 233 15.47 -10.79 15.94
CA ARG A 233 14.01 -10.93 16.09
C ARG A 233 13.58 -12.33 16.54
N ASP A 234 12.64 -12.38 17.49
CA ASP A 234 11.84 -13.53 17.91
C ASP A 234 10.78 -13.95 16.83
N ASP A 235 10.98 -13.61 15.56
CA ASP A 235 10.02 -13.85 14.46
C ASP A 235 10.54 -14.97 13.54
N PRO A 236 10.11 -16.24 13.73
CA PRO A 236 10.61 -17.40 12.99
C PRO A 236 10.01 -17.52 11.57
N GLY A 237 9.48 -16.43 10.99
CA GLY A 237 8.92 -16.44 9.65
C GLY A 237 9.99 -16.66 8.57
N GLU A 238 9.69 -17.43 7.54
CA GLU A 238 10.57 -17.50 6.36
C GLU A 238 10.34 -16.21 5.56
N HIS A 239 11.27 -15.27 5.69
CA HIS A 239 11.31 -14.02 4.95
C HIS A 239 11.89 -14.28 3.56
N PHE A 240 11.09 -14.03 2.53
CA PHE A 240 11.55 -14.13 1.15
C PHE A 240 10.76 -13.19 0.26
N ILE A 241 11.29 -12.92 -0.92
CA ILE A 241 10.71 -11.93 -1.83
C ILE A 241 10.48 -12.60 -3.18
N THR A 242 9.22 -12.74 -3.56
CA THR A 242 8.91 -13.13 -4.94
C THR A 242 9.25 -11.95 -5.83
N ALA A 243 9.94 -12.19 -6.93
CA ALA A 243 10.32 -11.11 -7.84
C ALA A 243 10.32 -11.54 -9.29
N LEU A 244 10.01 -10.60 -10.16
CA LEU A 244 10.16 -10.70 -11.60
C LEU A 244 11.09 -9.58 -12.04
N VAL A 245 12.21 -9.93 -12.66
CA VAL A 245 13.18 -8.96 -13.18
C VAL A 245 13.24 -9.08 -14.70
N LEU A 246 13.15 -7.96 -15.38
CA LEU A 246 13.18 -7.88 -16.84
C LEU A 246 14.28 -6.94 -17.32
N ASP A 247 14.83 -7.26 -18.49
CA ASP A 247 15.68 -6.36 -19.29
C ASP A 247 15.00 -6.14 -20.64
N ILE A 248 14.76 -4.87 -20.99
CA ILE A 248 14.07 -4.45 -22.20
C ILE A 248 15.03 -3.54 -23.00
N PRO A 249 15.73 -4.07 -24.00
CA PRO A 249 16.62 -3.28 -24.85
C PRO A 249 15.86 -2.20 -25.65
N ASP A 250 16.48 -1.06 -25.91
CA ASP A 250 15.84 0.01 -26.69
C ASP A 250 15.75 -0.31 -28.19
N ASP A 251 16.74 -1.05 -28.70
CA ASP A 251 16.96 -1.30 -30.14
C ASP A 251 16.75 -2.78 -30.53
N ASP A 252 16.32 -3.63 -29.59
CA ASP A 252 15.98 -5.05 -29.83
C ASP A 252 14.51 -5.31 -29.51
N THR A 253 13.95 -6.34 -30.15
CA THR A 253 12.60 -6.85 -29.92
C THR A 253 12.59 -8.07 -29.01
N GLN A 254 13.75 -8.49 -28.49
CA GLN A 254 13.85 -9.56 -27.51
C GLN A 254 14.02 -8.97 -26.12
N ILE A 255 13.10 -9.29 -25.21
CA ILE A 255 13.23 -8.98 -23.79
C ILE A 255 13.71 -10.21 -23.05
N GLU A 256 14.51 -10.01 -22.00
CA GLU A 256 14.94 -11.05 -21.09
C GLU A 256 14.16 -10.97 -19.77
N LEU A 257 13.84 -12.14 -19.22
CA LEU A 257 13.05 -12.33 -18.01
C LEU A 257 13.76 -13.30 -17.07
N ILE A 258 13.86 -12.96 -15.80
CA ILE A 258 14.14 -13.93 -14.73
C ILE A 258 12.99 -13.86 -13.73
N ASN A 259 12.34 -15.01 -13.50
CA ASN A 259 11.24 -15.13 -12.56
C ASN A 259 11.71 -15.85 -11.28
N CYS A 260 11.75 -15.12 -10.18
CA CYS A 260 12.06 -15.56 -8.83
C CYS A 260 10.76 -15.89 -8.06
N GLY A 261 9.97 -16.83 -8.58
CA GLY A 261 8.73 -17.32 -7.98
C GLY A 261 7.54 -16.33 -7.95
N HIS A 262 7.55 -15.31 -8.82
CA HIS A 262 6.49 -14.31 -8.95
C HIS A 262 5.46 -14.71 -10.03
N PRO A 263 4.21 -14.19 -9.99
CA PRO A 263 3.25 -14.40 -11.08
C PRO A 263 3.82 -14.01 -12.46
N PRO A 264 3.56 -14.82 -13.52
CA PRO A 264 4.09 -14.56 -14.86
C PRO A 264 3.38 -13.35 -15.49
N PRO A 265 4.08 -12.48 -16.23
CA PRO A 265 3.48 -11.30 -16.82
C PRO A 265 2.60 -11.67 -18.03
N LEU A 266 1.68 -10.77 -18.38
CA LEU A 266 0.82 -10.91 -19.55
C LEU A 266 1.34 -10.04 -20.70
N LEU A 267 1.52 -10.65 -21.86
CA LEU A 267 1.79 -9.95 -23.12
C LEU A 267 0.49 -9.78 -23.89
N LEU A 268 0.16 -8.55 -24.24
CA LEU A 268 -0.99 -8.20 -25.05
C LEU A 268 -0.49 -7.79 -26.44
N ARG A 269 -0.95 -8.50 -27.46
CA ARG A 269 -0.68 -8.22 -28.87
C ARG A 269 -1.95 -8.40 -29.67
N ASP A 270 -2.37 -7.39 -30.43
CA ASP A 270 -3.59 -7.44 -31.26
C ASP A 270 -4.84 -7.96 -30.51
N GLN A 271 -5.07 -7.46 -29.29
CA GLN A 271 -6.16 -7.90 -28.39
C GLN A 271 -6.10 -9.38 -27.96
N LYS A 272 -4.98 -10.05 -28.20
CA LYS A 272 -4.71 -11.39 -27.69
C LYS A 272 -3.79 -11.31 -26.48
N VAL A 273 -4.23 -11.91 -25.38
CA VAL A 273 -3.44 -12.05 -24.15
C VAL A 273 -2.65 -13.36 -24.19
N THR A 274 -1.36 -13.30 -23.94
CA THR A 274 -0.45 -14.44 -23.82
C THR A 274 0.28 -14.36 -22.49
N VAL A 275 0.26 -15.44 -21.71
CA VAL A 275 1.02 -15.51 -20.45
C VAL A 275 2.48 -15.86 -20.76
N LEU A 276 3.43 -15.03 -20.34
CA LEU A 276 4.86 -15.29 -20.54
C LEU A 276 5.39 -16.19 -19.42
N GLN A 277 5.14 -17.49 -19.55
CA GLN A 277 5.61 -18.49 -18.59
C GLN A 277 7.14 -18.64 -18.66
N ALA A 278 7.81 -18.41 -17.52
CA ALA A 278 9.22 -18.69 -17.37
C ALA A 278 9.47 -20.19 -17.56
N ARG A 279 10.43 -20.54 -18.41
CA ARG A 279 10.88 -21.92 -18.62
C ARG A 279 11.87 -22.34 -17.55
N HIS A 280 12.60 -21.38 -16.98
CA HIS A 280 13.61 -21.60 -15.94
C HIS A 280 13.36 -20.71 -14.71
N PRO A 281 12.23 -20.89 -14.00
CA PRO A 281 12.00 -20.15 -12.76
C PRO A 281 13.07 -20.50 -11.72
N VAL A 282 13.49 -19.50 -10.96
CA VAL A 282 14.40 -19.65 -9.82
C VAL A 282 13.63 -19.46 -8.50
N PRO A 283 14.15 -19.96 -7.36
CA PRO A 283 13.53 -19.68 -6.06
C PRO A 283 13.37 -18.17 -5.80
N PRO A 284 12.36 -17.76 -5.02
CA PRO A 284 12.26 -16.39 -4.50
C PRO A 284 13.54 -15.93 -3.80
N LEU A 285 13.74 -14.61 -3.85
CA LEU A 285 14.95 -14.00 -3.35
C LEU A 285 15.07 -14.20 -1.83
N GLY A 286 16.27 -14.53 -1.36
CA GLY A 286 16.56 -14.76 0.05
C GLY A 286 16.33 -16.20 0.53
N MET A 287 15.78 -17.09 -0.32
CA MET A 287 15.63 -18.51 0.05
C MET A 287 16.85 -19.38 -0.27
N CYS A 288 17.61 -19.03 -1.30
CA CYS A 288 18.70 -19.86 -1.80
C CYS A 288 19.81 -18.98 -2.34
N SER A 289 20.96 -18.93 -1.65
CA SER A 289 22.16 -18.20 -2.09
C SER A 289 22.75 -18.81 -3.37
N LEU A 290 22.13 -18.53 -4.51
CA LEU A 290 22.47 -19.08 -5.81
C LEU A 290 23.49 -18.19 -6.54
N PRO A 291 24.53 -18.77 -7.17
CA PRO A 291 25.46 -17.99 -7.99
C PRO A 291 24.78 -17.52 -9.29
N ALA A 292 25.32 -16.45 -9.90
CA ALA A 292 24.82 -15.88 -11.16
C ALA A 292 24.65 -16.92 -12.29
N SER A 293 25.52 -17.92 -12.36
CA SER A 293 25.44 -19.01 -13.36
C SER A 293 24.18 -19.89 -13.26
N SER A 294 23.48 -19.85 -12.12
CA SER A 294 22.23 -20.57 -11.91
C SER A 294 21.01 -19.80 -12.42
N HIS A 295 21.17 -18.51 -12.69
CA HIS A 295 20.12 -17.63 -13.18
C HIS A 295 20.14 -17.65 -14.71
N ARG A 296 19.16 -18.32 -15.32
CA ARG A 296 19.01 -18.40 -16.77
C ARG A 296 17.88 -17.48 -17.22
N PRO A 297 18.16 -16.42 -17.99
CA PRO A 297 17.12 -15.57 -18.51
C PRO A 297 16.34 -16.30 -19.60
N ASP A 298 15.03 -16.13 -19.61
CA ASP A 298 14.17 -16.55 -20.70
C ASP A 298 13.89 -15.37 -21.63
N SER A 299 14.03 -15.58 -22.95
CA SER A 299 13.81 -14.53 -23.94
C SER A 299 12.42 -14.62 -24.56
N PHE A 300 11.78 -13.46 -24.74
CA PHE A 300 10.46 -13.34 -25.37
C PHE A 300 10.45 -12.20 -26.39
N GLY A 301 9.65 -12.35 -27.44
CA GLY A 301 9.41 -11.28 -28.40
C GLY A 301 8.52 -10.18 -27.81
N PHE A 302 8.94 -8.94 -27.98
CA PHE A 302 8.25 -7.72 -27.58
C PHE A 302 8.42 -6.68 -28.69
N GLU A 303 7.37 -6.50 -29.47
CA GLU A 303 7.36 -5.68 -30.68
C GLU A 303 6.70 -4.33 -30.43
N VAL A 304 6.93 -3.38 -31.33
CA VAL A 304 6.32 -2.05 -31.24
C VAL A 304 4.79 -2.18 -31.22
N GLY A 305 4.15 -1.56 -30.24
CA GLY A 305 2.71 -1.64 -30.00
C GLY A 305 2.29 -2.76 -29.05
N ASP A 306 3.19 -3.70 -28.72
CA ASP A 306 2.93 -4.68 -27.67
C ASP A 306 2.85 -4.00 -26.31
N VAL A 307 1.97 -4.55 -25.46
CA VAL A 307 1.82 -4.12 -24.07
C VAL A 307 2.16 -5.29 -23.14
N LEU A 308 3.09 -5.06 -22.23
CA LEU A 308 3.44 -5.97 -21.16
C LEU A 308 2.78 -5.51 -19.87
N LEU A 309 1.99 -6.38 -19.24
CA LEU A 309 1.33 -6.17 -17.97
C LEU A 309 1.96 -7.07 -16.90
N LEU A 310 2.58 -6.43 -15.91
CA LEU A 310 3.13 -7.06 -14.73
C LEU A 310 2.22 -6.75 -13.55
N TYR A 311 2.08 -7.69 -12.62
CA TYR A 311 1.17 -7.58 -11.50
C TYR A 311 1.64 -8.45 -10.33
N THR A 312 1.30 -8.06 -9.12
CA THR A 312 1.46 -8.88 -7.91
C THR A 312 0.24 -9.78 -7.70
N ASP A 313 0.37 -10.80 -6.86
CA ASP A 313 -0.68 -11.78 -6.61
C ASP A 313 -1.96 -11.15 -6.03
N GLY A 314 -1.87 -10.08 -5.23
CA GLY A 314 -3.03 -9.36 -4.71
C GLY A 314 -4.01 -8.86 -5.77
N VAL A 315 -3.59 -8.74 -7.05
CA VAL A 315 -4.49 -8.47 -8.18
C VAL A 315 -5.32 -9.70 -8.56
N ILE A 316 -4.69 -10.86 -8.72
CA ILE A 316 -5.36 -12.10 -9.18
C ILE A 316 -6.05 -12.82 -8.02
N GLU A 317 -5.55 -12.64 -6.81
CA GLU A 317 -6.12 -13.19 -5.57
C GLU A 317 -7.26 -12.33 -5.02
N ALA A 318 -7.49 -11.14 -5.58
CA ALA A 318 -8.63 -10.29 -5.25
C ALA A 318 -9.95 -11.06 -5.39
N ARG A 319 -10.74 -11.07 -4.31
CA ARG A 319 -11.97 -11.86 -4.23
C ARG A 319 -13.19 -11.00 -4.38
N SER A 320 -14.16 -11.48 -5.16
CA SER A 320 -15.52 -10.95 -5.13
C SER A 320 -16.22 -11.25 -3.80
N PRO A 321 -17.36 -10.59 -3.51
CA PRO A 321 -18.19 -10.93 -2.34
C PRO A 321 -18.64 -12.40 -2.30
N ALA A 322 -18.66 -13.08 -3.45
CA ALA A 322 -18.95 -14.50 -3.58
C ALA A 322 -17.70 -15.41 -3.40
N GLY A 323 -16.51 -14.83 -3.17
CA GLY A 323 -15.25 -15.53 -2.93
C GLY A 323 -14.45 -15.91 -4.17
N ALA A 324 -14.92 -15.56 -5.38
CA ALA A 324 -14.25 -15.87 -6.64
C ALA A 324 -13.08 -14.92 -6.93
N PHE A 325 -11.96 -15.49 -7.37
CA PHE A 325 -10.75 -14.77 -7.79
C PHE A 325 -11.00 -13.88 -9.01
N TYR A 326 -10.18 -12.84 -9.16
CA TYR A 326 -10.28 -11.89 -10.27
C TYR A 326 -9.68 -12.46 -11.55
N PRO A 327 -10.47 -12.64 -12.64
CA PRO A 327 -10.00 -13.29 -13.86
C PRO A 327 -9.24 -12.30 -14.77
N LEU A 328 -8.09 -11.80 -14.29
CA LEU A 328 -7.33 -10.71 -14.92
C LEU A 328 -7.10 -10.92 -16.43
N ALA A 329 -6.60 -12.09 -16.84
CA ALA A 329 -6.28 -12.36 -18.24
C ALA A 329 -7.52 -12.31 -19.16
N GLU A 330 -8.68 -12.76 -18.68
CA GLU A 330 -9.93 -12.73 -19.44
C GLU A 330 -10.49 -11.30 -19.54
N ARG A 331 -10.41 -10.53 -18.44
CA ARG A 331 -10.87 -9.12 -18.40
C ARG A 331 -10.04 -8.24 -19.31
N VAL A 332 -8.71 -8.36 -19.22
CA VAL A 332 -7.77 -7.56 -19.99
C VAL A 332 -7.91 -7.79 -21.50
N ALA A 333 -8.24 -9.01 -21.93
CA ALA A 333 -8.52 -9.31 -23.34
C ALA A 333 -9.74 -8.57 -23.91
N ALA A 334 -10.65 -8.10 -23.05
CA ALA A 334 -11.84 -7.35 -23.45
C ALA A 334 -11.65 -5.82 -23.41
N PHE A 335 -10.55 -5.34 -22.83
CA PHE A 335 -10.34 -3.91 -22.63
C PHE A 335 -9.61 -3.23 -23.79
N PRO A 336 -9.92 -1.95 -24.08
CA PRO A 336 -9.20 -1.20 -25.10
C PRO A 336 -7.76 -0.93 -24.65
N THR A 337 -6.80 -1.29 -25.49
CA THR A 337 -5.36 -1.12 -25.24
C THR A 337 -4.79 0.17 -25.85
N SER A 338 -5.63 1.21 -26.02
CA SER A 338 -5.24 2.46 -26.70
C SER A 338 -4.08 3.20 -26.03
N SER A 339 -3.91 3.02 -24.72
CA SER A 339 -2.72 3.45 -23.99
C SER A 339 -2.55 2.70 -22.68
N PRO A 340 -1.33 2.64 -22.11
CA PRO A 340 -1.07 2.10 -20.78
C PRO A 340 -1.96 2.70 -19.69
N ASP A 341 -2.13 4.02 -19.69
CA ASP A 341 -2.98 4.72 -18.72
C ASP A 341 -4.47 4.31 -18.84
N THR A 342 -4.97 4.20 -20.07
CA THR A 342 -6.35 3.79 -20.33
C THR A 342 -6.61 2.36 -19.87
N LEU A 343 -5.70 1.44 -20.21
CA LEU A 343 -5.80 0.06 -19.78
C LEU A 343 -5.73 -0.05 -18.25
N LEU A 344 -4.81 0.69 -17.62
CA LEU A 344 -4.68 0.73 -16.17
C LEU A 344 -5.98 1.20 -15.49
N HIS A 345 -6.60 2.26 -16.00
CA HIS A 345 -7.88 2.74 -15.47
C HIS A 345 -9.00 1.71 -15.61
N HIS A 346 -9.09 1.02 -16.75
CA HIS A 346 -10.08 -0.05 -16.94
C HIS A 346 -9.87 -1.21 -15.97
N ILE A 347 -8.62 -1.64 -15.76
CA ILE A 347 -8.31 -2.70 -14.79
C ILE A 347 -8.64 -2.24 -13.37
N HIS A 348 -8.29 -1.01 -13.01
CA HIS A 348 -8.58 -0.44 -11.69
C HIS A 348 -10.08 -0.42 -11.40
N ASP A 349 -10.88 0.14 -12.32
CA ASP A 349 -12.33 0.28 -12.12
C ASP A 349 -13.03 -1.09 -12.08
N ASP A 350 -12.62 -2.04 -12.93
CA ASP A 350 -13.17 -3.41 -12.92
C ASP A 350 -12.74 -4.21 -11.68
N LEU A 351 -11.50 -4.03 -11.21
CA LEU A 351 -11.00 -4.67 -9.98
C LEU A 351 -11.78 -4.18 -8.74
N LEU A 352 -11.97 -2.86 -8.60
CA LEU A 352 -12.78 -2.31 -7.51
C LEU A 352 -14.24 -2.76 -7.60
N ALA A 353 -14.82 -2.81 -8.81
CA ALA A 353 -16.16 -3.32 -9.00
C ALA A 353 -16.30 -4.81 -8.68
N HIS A 354 -15.24 -5.61 -8.94
CA HIS A 354 -15.21 -7.04 -8.63
C HIS A 354 -15.17 -7.29 -7.13
N VAL A 355 -14.36 -6.54 -6.39
CA VAL A 355 -14.19 -6.71 -4.92
C VAL A 355 -15.32 -6.05 -4.14
N GLY A 356 -15.88 -4.94 -4.64
CA GLY A 356 -16.96 -4.17 -4.03
C GLY A 356 -16.48 -2.98 -3.19
N ASP A 357 -15.32 -3.10 -2.55
CA ASP A 357 -14.64 -2.01 -1.83
C ASP A 357 -13.13 -2.01 -2.11
N ARG A 358 -12.27 -2.43 -1.17
CA ARG A 358 -10.82 -2.52 -1.36
C ARG A 358 -10.32 -3.97 -1.35
N PRO A 359 -9.20 -4.25 -2.02
CA PRO A 359 -8.62 -5.59 -1.99
C PRO A 359 -8.18 -5.95 -0.55
N ALA A 360 -8.28 -7.24 -0.24
CA ALA A 360 -7.89 -7.79 1.05
C ALA A 360 -6.37 -7.80 1.27
N ASP A 361 -5.62 -7.74 0.17
CA ASP A 361 -4.16 -7.65 0.13
C ASP A 361 -3.73 -6.45 -0.71
N ASP A 362 -2.46 -6.08 -0.63
CA ASP A 362 -1.89 -5.03 -1.47
C ASP A 362 -1.83 -5.51 -2.93
N ALA A 363 -2.04 -4.58 -3.86
CA ALA A 363 -2.05 -4.91 -5.28
C ALA A 363 -1.30 -3.86 -6.09
N ALA A 364 -0.24 -4.31 -6.77
CA ALA A 364 0.57 -3.52 -7.67
C ALA A 364 0.40 -3.98 -9.12
N LEU A 365 0.31 -3.00 -10.03
CA LEU A 365 0.32 -3.23 -11.48
C LEU A 365 1.32 -2.31 -12.14
N LEU A 366 2.02 -2.83 -13.15
CA LEU A 366 2.91 -2.07 -14.02
C LEU A 366 2.62 -2.45 -15.47
N ILE A 367 2.31 -1.44 -16.29
CA ILE A 367 1.98 -1.58 -17.71
C ILE A 367 3.07 -0.88 -18.52
N ILE A 368 3.67 -1.62 -19.45
CA ILE A 368 4.77 -1.17 -20.29
C ILE A 368 4.39 -1.37 -21.75
N GLU A 369 4.39 -0.29 -22.53
CA GLU A 369 4.14 -0.33 -23.98
C GLU A 369 5.44 0.05 -24.71
N LEU A 370 5.87 -0.78 -25.66
CA LEU A 370 6.96 -0.42 -26.57
C LEU A 370 6.44 0.51 -27.66
N THR A 371 6.95 1.74 -27.68
CA THR A 371 6.56 2.71 -28.71
C THR A 371 7.55 2.73 -29.87
N ALA A 372 7.05 3.05 -31.06
CA ALA A 372 7.93 3.35 -32.19
C ALA A 372 8.83 4.52 -31.80
N SER A 373 10.14 4.29 -31.78
CA SER A 373 11.12 5.34 -31.57
C SER A 373 10.95 6.42 -32.64
N HIS A 374 10.34 7.55 -32.29
CA HIS A 374 10.54 8.77 -33.07
C HIS A 374 12.01 9.13 -32.88
N HIS A 375 12.85 8.80 -33.85
CA HIS A 375 14.18 9.40 -33.96
C HIS A 375 14.00 10.92 -33.90
N LEU A 376 14.20 11.51 -32.72
CA LEU A 376 14.53 12.91 -32.60
C LEU A 376 15.84 13.06 -33.37
N HIS A 377 15.71 13.55 -34.59
CA HIS A 377 16.77 13.94 -35.49
C HIS A 377 17.70 14.88 -34.72
N ARG A 378 18.73 14.35 -34.06
CA ARG A 378 19.85 15.15 -33.55
C ARG A 378 20.56 15.62 -34.81
N PRO A 379 20.54 16.92 -35.17
CA PRO A 379 21.36 17.38 -36.28
C PRO A 379 22.81 17.07 -35.90
N HIS A 380 23.46 16.24 -36.70
CA HIS A 380 24.90 16.01 -36.63
C HIS A 380 25.59 17.38 -36.76
N PHE A 381 26.04 17.94 -35.64
CA PHE A 381 27.05 18.99 -35.67
C PHE A 381 28.38 18.29 -35.95
N THR A 382 28.66 18.03 -37.23
CA THR A 382 30.01 17.69 -37.69
C THR A 382 30.89 18.90 -37.41
N ARG A 383 31.54 18.90 -36.24
CA ARG A 383 32.65 19.80 -35.97
C ARG A 383 33.88 19.21 -36.66
N THR A 384 34.04 19.56 -37.93
CA THR A 384 35.29 19.38 -38.67
C THR A 384 36.35 20.19 -37.93
N VAL A 385 37.25 19.51 -37.21
CA VAL A 385 38.49 20.13 -36.72
C VAL A 385 39.55 19.77 -37.75
N ASP A 386 39.71 20.66 -38.72
CA ASP A 386 40.80 20.64 -39.67
C ASP A 386 41.69 21.86 -39.40
N GLY A 387 43.00 21.64 -39.43
CA GLY A 387 43.97 22.72 -39.67
C GLY A 387 44.66 23.36 -38.46
N HIS A 388 45.87 22.85 -38.18
CA HIS A 388 47.00 23.64 -37.70
C HIS A 388 47.07 25.06 -38.33
N HIS A 389 47.23 26.11 -37.52
CA HIS A 389 48.38 27.03 -37.62
C HIS A 389 48.32 28.25 -36.66
N ARG A 390 49.46 28.44 -35.98
CA ARG A 390 50.15 29.70 -35.62
C ARG A 390 49.48 30.70 -34.67
N LEU A 391 50.07 30.76 -33.47
CA LEU A 391 50.09 31.92 -32.57
C LEU A 391 50.55 33.20 -33.29
N PRO A 392 49.85 34.35 -33.14
CA PRO A 392 50.37 35.64 -33.56
C PRO A 392 51.29 36.23 -32.48
N LYS A 393 52.46 36.71 -32.94
CA LYS A 393 53.47 37.45 -32.17
C LYS A 393 52.90 38.79 -31.66
N SER A 394 53.29 39.15 -30.45
CA SER A 394 53.12 40.47 -29.82
C SER A 394 53.78 41.59 -30.64
N PRO A 395 53.17 42.79 -30.75
CA PRO A 395 53.77 43.94 -31.41
C PRO A 395 54.75 44.68 -30.49
N SER A 396 55.92 44.99 -31.05
CA SER A 396 56.99 45.84 -30.52
C SER A 396 56.52 47.28 -30.25
N GLN A 397 56.84 47.81 -29.07
CA GLN A 397 56.91 49.25 -28.81
C GLN A 397 58.32 49.79 -29.11
N PRO A 398 58.46 51.04 -29.58
CA PRO A 398 59.73 51.66 -29.92
C PRO A 398 60.37 52.39 -28.72
N THR A 399 61.69 52.42 -28.69
CA THR A 399 62.53 53.26 -27.81
C THR A 399 62.63 54.68 -28.36
N ASP A 400 62.38 55.69 -27.53
CA ASP A 400 63.29 56.83 -27.26
C ASP A 400 62.59 57.94 -26.44
N HIS A 401 62.99 58.07 -25.17
CA HIS A 401 63.54 59.25 -24.48
C HIS A 401 63.35 59.21 -22.97
#